data_AF-A0A349E6Y8-F1
#
_entry.id   AF-A0A349E6Y8-F1
#
_cell.length_a   1.000
_cell.length_b   1.000
_cell.length_c   1.000
_cell.angle_alpha   90.00
_cell.angle_beta   90.00
_cell.angle_gamma   90.00
#
_symmetry.space_group_name_H-M   'P 1'
#
loop_
_entity.id
_entity.type
_entity.pdbx_description
1 polymer ?
#
loop_
_entity_poly.entity_id
_entity_poly.type
_entity_poly.pdbx_seq_one_letter_code
_entity_poly.pdbx_strand_id
1 'polypeptide(L)'
;MPQEPDAAAVLCLVPLPSIFARPTVQEKYLKLHVLDLGQGLAVIVETQDRILLFDTGANLSSDFNIGSAVIAPVLRSLGVSKVDITVISHSDNDHAGGLSGVLSNIPVSRFISNREQLVGDIQAELCYDAMAWNWDEVEFIFLQVSGDFAQENNNSCVLQIRFKRLRILLPGDIERAA
;
A
#
# COMPACT_ATOMS: atom_id res chain seq x y z
N MET A 1 70.93 -32.33 -23.03
CA MET A 1 69.84 -31.54 -23.65
C MET A 1 68.79 -31.33 -22.57
N PRO A 2 68.60 -30.11 -22.04
CA PRO A 2 67.51 -29.82 -21.12
C PRO A 2 66.22 -29.55 -21.91
N GLN A 3 65.10 -30.11 -21.44
CA GLN A 3 63.75 -29.83 -21.94
C GLN A 3 63.22 -28.55 -21.27
N GLU A 4 62.71 -27.60 -22.06
CA GLU A 4 61.93 -26.47 -21.54
C GLU A 4 60.50 -26.93 -21.20
N PRO A 5 59.87 -26.40 -20.13
CA PRO A 5 58.46 -26.63 -19.88
C PRO A 5 57.59 -25.68 -20.70
N ASP A 6 56.60 -26.24 -21.40
CA ASP A 6 55.56 -25.49 -22.11
C ASP A 6 54.73 -24.64 -21.13
N ALA A 7 54.79 -23.32 -21.29
CA ALA A 7 53.94 -22.39 -20.58
C ALA A 7 52.53 -22.37 -21.21
N ALA A 8 51.59 -23.08 -20.61
CA ALA A 8 50.18 -22.98 -20.96
C ALA A 8 49.63 -21.62 -20.51
N ALA A 9 49.33 -20.72 -21.46
CA ALA A 9 48.66 -19.45 -21.19
C ALA A 9 47.16 -19.69 -20.92
N VAL A 10 46.73 -19.49 -19.68
CA VAL A 10 45.30 -19.48 -19.31
C VAL A 10 44.72 -18.11 -19.69
N LEU A 11 43.91 -18.07 -20.74
CA LEU A 11 43.17 -16.87 -21.15
C LEU A 11 41.95 -16.69 -20.24
N CYS A 12 42.10 -15.89 -19.18
CA CYS A 12 40.96 -15.43 -18.38
C CYS A 12 40.13 -14.43 -19.18
N LEU A 13 39.02 -14.89 -19.78
CA LEU A 13 37.93 -14.04 -20.27
C LEU A 13 37.26 -13.37 -19.06
N VAL A 14 37.74 -12.20 -18.66
CA VAL A 14 37.03 -11.35 -17.71
C VAL A 14 35.79 -10.81 -18.45
N PRO A 15 34.55 -11.11 -18.01
CA PRO A 15 33.37 -10.53 -18.64
C PRO A 15 33.44 -9.01 -18.44
N LEU A 16 33.65 -8.29 -19.55
CA LEU A 16 33.56 -6.84 -19.57
C LEU A 16 32.17 -6.46 -19.06
N PRO A 17 32.04 -5.73 -17.94
CA PRO A 17 30.74 -5.24 -17.52
C PRO A 17 30.20 -4.38 -18.65
N SER A 18 28.97 -4.68 -19.08
CA SER A 18 28.32 -3.94 -20.16
C SER A 18 28.09 -2.49 -19.70
N ILE A 19 29.04 -1.61 -19.98
CA ILE A 19 29.01 -0.17 -19.68
C ILE A 19 27.91 0.57 -20.49
N PHE A 20 27.18 -0.14 -21.35
CA PHE A 20 26.06 0.37 -22.14
C PHE A 20 24.67 -0.02 -21.60
N ALA A 21 24.54 -0.35 -20.33
CA ALA A 21 23.22 -0.32 -19.69
C ALA A 21 22.78 1.15 -19.61
N ARG A 22 22.08 1.65 -20.64
CA ARG A 22 21.34 2.90 -20.53
C ARG A 22 20.47 2.77 -19.29
N PRO A 23 20.47 3.73 -18.35
CA PRO A 23 19.50 3.70 -17.27
C PRO A 23 18.14 3.65 -17.94
N THR A 24 17.46 2.52 -17.82
CA THR A 24 16.06 2.42 -18.18
C THR A 24 15.37 3.37 -17.23
N VAL A 25 15.00 4.56 -17.71
CA VAL A 25 14.06 5.40 -17.00
C VAL A 25 12.80 4.56 -16.88
N GLN A 26 12.62 3.94 -15.72
CA GLN A 26 11.43 3.17 -15.47
C GLN A 26 10.28 4.16 -15.43
N GLU A 27 9.37 4.04 -16.37
CA GLU A 27 8.16 4.86 -16.42
C GLU A 27 7.44 4.75 -15.08
N LYS A 28 7.13 5.90 -14.48
CA LYS A 28 6.31 5.94 -13.26
C LYS A 28 4.98 5.27 -13.53
N TYR A 29 4.48 4.55 -12.54
CA TYR A 29 3.24 3.79 -12.65
C TYR A 29 2.39 3.94 -11.39
N LEU A 30 1.11 3.64 -11.58
CA LEU A 30 0.12 3.48 -10.53
C LEU A 30 -0.60 2.15 -10.77
N LYS A 31 -0.56 1.25 -9.81
CA LYS A 31 -1.36 0.02 -9.79
C LYS A 31 -2.28 0.01 -8.59
N LEU A 32 -3.50 -0.48 -8.80
CA LEU A 32 -4.45 -0.74 -7.73
C LEU A 32 -4.77 -2.23 -7.73
N HIS A 33 -4.57 -2.88 -6.59
CA HIS A 33 -5.01 -4.24 -6.34
C HIS A 33 -6.24 -4.15 -5.45
N VAL A 34 -7.41 -4.27 -6.05
CA VAL A 34 -8.68 -4.34 -5.33
C VAL A 34 -8.91 -5.79 -4.95
N LEU A 35 -8.89 -6.08 -3.65
CA LEU A 35 -8.94 -7.45 -3.18
C LEU A 35 -10.39 -7.93 -3.08
N ASP A 36 -10.64 -9.13 -3.56
CA ASP A 36 -11.93 -9.80 -3.37
C ASP A 36 -11.94 -10.47 -1.98
N LEU A 37 -12.72 -9.88 -1.07
CA LEU A 37 -12.81 -10.28 0.33
C LEU A 37 -14.21 -10.77 0.71
N GLY A 38 -15.15 -10.79 -0.24
CA GLY A 38 -16.58 -10.93 0.05
C GLY A 38 -17.15 -9.64 0.65
N GLN A 39 -17.33 -9.61 1.98
CA GLN A 39 -17.80 -8.42 2.69
C GLN A 39 -16.61 -7.59 3.18
N GLY A 40 -16.60 -6.31 2.81
CA GLY A 40 -15.59 -5.33 3.21
C GLY A 40 -14.74 -4.80 2.08
N LEU A 41 -13.80 -3.92 2.43
CA LEU A 41 -12.92 -3.25 1.49
C LEU A 41 -11.45 -3.47 1.86
N ALA A 42 -10.62 -3.75 0.84
CA ALA A 42 -9.18 -3.55 0.92
C ALA A 42 -8.63 -3.27 -0.48
N VAL A 43 -7.88 -2.17 -0.60
CA VAL A 43 -7.22 -1.78 -1.85
C VAL A 43 -5.75 -1.52 -1.56
N ILE A 44 -4.86 -2.22 -2.26
CA ILE A 44 -3.43 -1.92 -2.24
C ILE A 44 -3.13 -0.99 -3.40
N VAL A 45 -2.64 0.20 -3.10
CA VAL A 45 -2.16 1.17 -4.08
C VAL A 45 -0.63 1.09 -4.13
N GLU A 46 -0.12 0.71 -5.29
CA GLU A 46 1.31 0.54 -5.54
C GLU A 46 1.79 1.63 -6.53
N THR A 47 2.73 2.45 -6.07
CA THR A 47 3.52 3.33 -6.94
C THR A 47 4.88 2.70 -7.20
N GLN A 48 5.79 3.42 -7.86
CA GLN A 48 7.13 2.92 -8.15
C GLN A 48 7.85 2.37 -6.91
N ASP A 49 7.84 3.12 -5.80
CA ASP A 49 8.61 2.78 -4.59
C ASP A 49 7.77 2.78 -3.30
N ARG A 50 6.45 2.98 -3.39
CA ARG A 50 5.57 3.17 -2.22
C ARG A 50 4.33 2.30 -2.28
N ILE A 51 3.87 1.92 -1.09
CA ILE A 51 2.64 1.16 -0.89
C ILE A 51 1.72 1.90 0.05
N LEU A 52 0.49 2.14 -0.41
CA LEU A 52 -0.63 2.52 0.45
C LEU A 52 -1.62 1.37 0.54
N LEU A 53 -2.06 1.06 1.75
CA LEU A 53 -3.16 0.13 2.00
C LEU A 53 -4.39 0.93 2.41
N PHE A 54 -5.47 0.83 1.66
CA PHE A 54 -6.76 1.47 1.97
C PHE A 54 -7.73 0.39 2.46
N ASP A 55 -8.16 0.49 3.72
CA ASP A 55 -8.93 -0.50 4.47
C ASP A 55 -8.28 -1.89 4.56
N THR A 56 -8.85 -2.73 5.42
CA THR A 56 -8.24 -3.99 5.87
C THR A 56 -9.21 -5.17 5.92
N GLY A 57 -10.44 -4.99 5.44
CA GLY A 57 -11.47 -6.03 5.50
C GLY A 57 -11.88 -6.41 6.93
N ALA A 58 -12.68 -7.49 7.02
CA ALA A 58 -13.30 -7.94 8.25
C ALA A 58 -12.37 -8.64 9.26
N ASN A 59 -12.66 -8.48 10.55
CA ASN A 59 -12.38 -9.49 11.56
C ASN A 59 -13.55 -10.47 11.61
N LEU A 60 -13.30 -11.77 11.49
CA LEU A 60 -14.36 -12.78 11.35
C LEU A 60 -14.50 -13.66 12.61
N SER A 61 -13.44 -13.80 13.39
CA SER A 61 -13.45 -14.45 14.70
C SER A 61 -12.26 -13.99 15.56
N SER A 62 -12.06 -14.57 16.75
CA SER A 62 -10.88 -14.27 17.58
C SER A 62 -9.55 -14.63 16.88
N ASP A 63 -9.57 -15.66 16.04
CA ASP A 63 -8.36 -16.25 15.45
C ASP A 63 -8.30 -16.09 13.92
N PHE A 64 -9.31 -15.47 13.31
CA PHE A 64 -9.41 -15.33 11.86
C PHE A 64 -9.84 -13.92 11.45
N ASN A 65 -8.96 -13.23 10.73
CA ASN A 65 -9.23 -11.93 10.13
C ASN A 65 -8.62 -11.84 8.72
N ILE A 66 -9.15 -10.93 7.91
CA ILE A 66 -8.73 -10.74 6.53
C ILE A 66 -7.29 -10.23 6.42
N GLY A 67 -6.83 -9.45 7.39
CA GLY A 67 -5.47 -8.91 7.41
C GLY A 67 -4.38 -9.99 7.38
N SER A 68 -4.48 -11.00 8.24
CA SER A 68 -3.54 -12.10 8.30
C SER A 68 -3.80 -13.16 7.22
N ALA A 69 -5.08 -13.42 6.91
CA ALA A 69 -5.47 -14.50 6.00
C ALA A 69 -5.30 -14.17 4.52
N VAL A 70 -5.46 -12.90 4.12
CA VAL A 70 -5.47 -12.48 2.72
C VAL A 70 -4.46 -11.36 2.46
N ILE A 71 -4.58 -10.23 3.18
CA ILE A 71 -3.82 -9.01 2.86
C ILE A 71 -2.32 -9.24 3.01
N ALA A 72 -1.87 -9.80 4.15
CA ALA A 72 -0.45 -10.05 4.37
C ALA A 72 0.15 -11.05 3.36
N PRO A 73 -0.49 -12.20 3.03
CA PRO A 73 -0.06 -13.05 1.92
C PRO A 73 0.02 -12.32 0.57
N VAL A 74 -0.97 -11.50 0.23
CA VAL A 74 -0.97 -10.73 -1.04
C VAL A 74 0.19 -9.74 -1.06
N LEU A 75 0.38 -8.94 -0.02
CA LEU A 75 1.50 -7.99 0.08
C LEU A 75 2.84 -8.71 -0.09
N ARG A 76 3.05 -9.86 0.58
CA ARG A 76 4.26 -10.67 0.40
C ARG A 76 4.42 -11.19 -1.03
N SER A 77 3.34 -11.61 -1.68
CA SER A 77 3.39 -12.08 -3.08
C SER A 77 3.78 -10.98 -4.07
N LEU A 78 3.47 -9.72 -3.73
CA LEU A 78 3.87 -8.53 -4.47
C LEU A 78 5.31 -8.08 -4.15
N GLY A 79 6.02 -8.79 -3.28
CA GLY A 79 7.35 -8.41 -2.81
C GLY A 79 7.36 -7.24 -1.81
N VAL A 80 6.19 -6.90 -1.25
CA VAL A 80 6.04 -5.82 -0.29
C VAL A 80 6.45 -6.30 1.10
N SER A 81 7.51 -5.70 1.64
CA SER A 81 8.00 -5.96 3.00
C SER A 81 7.50 -4.95 4.03
N LYS A 82 6.89 -3.85 3.59
CA LYS A 82 6.40 -2.75 4.43
C LYS A 82 5.34 -1.94 3.69
N VAL A 83 4.34 -1.46 4.41
CA VAL A 83 3.36 -0.47 3.92
C VAL A 83 3.78 0.93 4.39
N ASP A 84 3.78 1.91 3.49
CA ASP A 84 4.16 3.29 3.82
C ASP A 84 3.04 4.01 4.58
N ILE A 85 1.80 3.93 4.06
CA ILE A 85 0.61 4.49 4.68
C ILE A 85 -0.51 3.45 4.69
N THR A 86 -1.12 3.22 5.84
CA THR A 86 -2.43 2.57 5.91
C THR A 86 -3.50 3.65 6.15
N VAL A 87 -4.49 3.70 5.27
CA VAL A 87 -5.70 4.51 5.44
C VAL A 87 -6.82 3.59 5.91
N ILE A 88 -7.47 3.94 7.01
CA ILE A 88 -8.73 3.33 7.45
C ILE A 88 -9.83 4.34 7.16
N SER A 89 -10.78 4.00 6.28
CA SER A 89 -11.84 4.91 5.89
C SER A 89 -12.73 5.25 7.09
N HIS A 90 -13.19 4.23 7.81
CA HIS A 90 -13.97 4.33 9.04
C HIS A 90 -13.84 3.06 9.88
N SER A 91 -14.46 3.03 11.07
CA SER A 91 -14.17 2.00 12.06
C SER A 91 -14.94 0.68 11.95
N ASP A 92 -15.85 0.55 10.99
CA ASP A 92 -16.67 -0.65 10.90
C ASP A 92 -15.81 -1.87 10.61
N ASN A 93 -16.29 -3.01 11.10
CA ASN A 93 -15.50 -4.23 11.16
C ASN A 93 -14.99 -4.66 9.79
N ASP A 94 -15.81 -4.55 8.74
CA ASP A 94 -15.48 -4.92 7.38
C ASP A 94 -14.55 -3.92 6.66
N HIS A 95 -14.11 -2.86 7.35
CA HIS A 95 -13.07 -1.94 6.92
C HIS A 95 -11.84 -2.00 7.82
N ALA A 96 -12.01 -1.84 9.13
CA ALA A 96 -10.92 -1.75 10.10
C ALA A 96 -10.54 -3.09 10.76
N GLY A 97 -11.36 -4.13 10.62
CA GLY A 97 -11.25 -5.36 11.41
C GLY A 97 -9.99 -6.17 11.14
N GLY A 98 -9.46 -6.16 9.91
CA GLY A 98 -8.23 -6.85 9.56
C GLY A 98 -6.95 -6.16 10.02
N LEU A 99 -7.00 -4.93 10.54
CA LEU A 99 -5.82 -4.13 10.82
C LEU A 99 -4.82 -4.83 11.75
N SER A 100 -5.29 -5.46 12.83
CA SER A 100 -4.41 -6.19 13.76
C SER A 100 -3.65 -7.33 13.09
N GLY A 101 -4.28 -8.05 12.16
CA GLY A 101 -3.64 -9.11 11.39
C GLY A 101 -2.60 -8.59 10.41
N VAL A 102 -2.84 -7.44 9.79
CA VAL A 102 -1.84 -6.75 8.96
C VAL A 102 -0.63 -6.38 9.81
N LEU A 103 -0.84 -5.71 10.95
CA LEU A 103 0.25 -5.24 11.82
C LEU A 103 1.08 -6.36 12.44
N SER A 104 0.48 -7.52 12.65
CA SER A 104 1.19 -8.72 13.13
C SER A 104 2.16 -9.30 12.09
N ASN A 105 2.04 -8.90 10.82
CA ASN A 105 2.74 -9.53 9.69
C ASN A 105 3.56 -8.56 8.84
N ILE A 106 3.10 -7.31 8.70
CA ILE A 106 3.66 -6.31 7.80
C ILE A 106 3.83 -4.99 8.57
N PRO A 107 5.06 -4.46 8.68
CA PRO A 107 5.29 -3.15 9.25
C PRO A 107 4.56 -2.06 8.48
N VAL A 108 3.97 -1.10 9.19
CA VAL A 108 3.31 0.08 8.63
C VAL A 108 3.99 1.34 9.17
N SER A 109 4.26 2.31 8.30
CA SER A 109 4.99 3.52 8.69
C SER A 109 4.12 4.64 9.26
N ARG A 110 2.93 4.84 8.70
CA ARG A 110 2.01 5.92 9.06
C ARG A 110 0.57 5.44 8.90
N PHE A 111 -0.31 5.96 9.75
CA PHE A 111 -1.74 5.69 9.72
C PHE A 111 -2.50 6.98 9.49
N ILE A 112 -3.54 6.91 8.66
CA ILE A 112 -4.49 8.00 8.44
C ILE A 112 -5.89 7.41 8.61
N SER A 113 -6.79 8.11 9.30
CA SER A 113 -8.12 7.60 9.60
C SER A 113 -9.12 8.73 9.88
N ASN A 114 -10.40 8.39 10.04
CA ASN A 114 -11.44 9.31 10.49
C ASN A 114 -11.43 9.54 12.01
N ARG A 115 -10.51 8.88 12.73
CA ARG A 115 -10.31 8.97 14.18
C ARG A 115 -8.83 8.77 14.53
N GLU A 116 -8.41 9.39 15.63
CA GLU A 116 -7.01 9.34 16.08
C GLU A 116 -6.64 7.96 16.62
N GLN A 117 -7.49 7.32 17.42
CA GLN A 117 -7.19 6.01 17.99
C GLN A 117 -7.72 4.88 17.10
N LEU A 118 -6.81 3.99 16.69
CA LEU A 118 -7.12 2.75 15.98
C LEU A 118 -7.09 1.56 16.96
N VAL A 119 -6.48 0.44 16.56
CA VAL A 119 -6.37 -0.76 17.40
C VAL A 119 -5.23 -0.62 18.42
N GLY A 120 -5.51 -0.92 19.69
CA GLY A 120 -4.55 -0.79 20.78
C GLY A 120 -4.11 0.66 20.97
N ASP A 121 -2.79 0.88 20.99
CA ASP A 121 -2.17 2.19 21.16
C ASP A 121 -1.79 2.87 19.82
N ILE A 122 -2.21 2.30 18.68
CA ILE A 122 -1.90 2.86 17.37
C ILE A 122 -2.68 4.16 17.16
N GLN A 123 -1.93 5.24 16.94
CA GLN A 123 -2.47 6.55 16.61
C GLN A 123 -2.40 6.81 15.10
N ALA A 124 -3.43 7.48 14.59
CA ALA A 124 -3.57 7.90 13.21
C ALA A 124 -3.75 9.42 13.11
N GLU A 125 -3.28 9.98 12.00
CA GLU A 125 -3.61 11.34 11.60
C GLU A 125 -5.04 11.40 11.07
N LEU A 126 -5.78 12.46 11.37
CA LEU A 126 -7.13 12.65 10.85
C LEU A 126 -7.10 12.96 9.36
N CYS A 127 -7.85 12.21 8.55
CA CYS A 127 -7.85 12.37 7.10
C CYS A 127 -8.34 13.74 6.63
N TYR A 128 -9.25 14.37 7.37
CA TYR A 128 -9.75 15.72 7.05
C TYR A 128 -8.74 16.83 7.36
N ASP A 129 -7.75 16.55 8.22
CA ASP A 129 -6.65 17.45 8.54
C ASP A 129 -5.37 17.13 7.72
N ALA A 130 -5.34 15.97 7.07
CA ALA A 130 -4.20 15.51 6.31
C ALA A 130 -3.99 16.34 5.04
N MET A 131 -2.77 16.89 4.90
CA MET A 131 -2.38 17.60 3.69
C MET A 131 -2.29 16.64 2.50
N ALA A 132 -2.65 17.12 1.31
CA ALA A 132 -2.39 16.40 0.07
C ALA A 132 -0.89 16.07 -0.07
N TRP A 133 -0.59 14.90 -0.61
CA TRP A 133 0.80 14.46 -0.82
C TRP A 133 1.00 13.84 -2.21
N ASN A 134 2.26 13.71 -2.60
CA ASN A 134 2.66 13.18 -3.89
C ASN A 134 3.73 12.11 -3.73
N TRP A 135 3.53 10.96 -4.38
CA TRP A 135 4.55 9.93 -4.55
C TRP A 135 4.64 9.57 -6.01
N ASP A 136 5.83 9.64 -6.61
CA ASP A 136 6.05 9.14 -7.98
C ASP A 136 5.07 9.74 -9.02
N GLU A 137 4.78 11.04 -8.91
CA GLU A 137 3.80 11.77 -9.73
C GLU A 137 2.33 11.35 -9.52
N VAL A 138 2.07 10.52 -8.51
CA VAL A 138 0.72 10.19 -8.03
C VAL A 138 0.36 11.13 -6.89
N GLU A 139 -0.66 11.95 -7.11
CA GLU A 139 -1.21 12.87 -6.13
C GLU A 139 -2.34 12.21 -5.34
N PHE A 140 -2.30 12.35 -4.02
CA PHE A 140 -3.28 11.80 -3.08
C PHE A 140 -3.92 12.95 -2.30
N ILE A 141 -5.25 13.03 -2.33
CA ILE A 141 -6.02 14.13 -1.73
C ILE A 141 -7.22 13.52 -1.01
N PHE A 142 -7.39 13.83 0.27
CA PHE A 142 -8.66 13.59 0.94
C PHE A 142 -9.67 14.66 0.54
N LEU A 143 -10.84 14.24 0.11
CA LEU A 143 -11.93 15.14 -0.19
C LEU A 143 -12.65 15.51 1.12
N GLN A 144 -12.91 16.80 1.27
CA GLN A 144 -13.78 17.28 2.34
C GLN A 144 -15.21 16.87 2.02
N VAL A 145 -15.85 16.20 2.97
CA VAL A 145 -17.24 15.78 2.90
C VAL A 145 -18.05 16.61 3.90
N SER A 146 -19.34 16.80 3.68
CA SER A 146 -20.13 17.72 4.48
C SER A 146 -21.50 17.13 4.76
N GLY A 147 -21.68 16.55 5.93
CA GLY A 147 -22.96 15.91 6.24
C GLY A 147 -23.07 15.47 7.68
N ASP A 148 -23.99 14.54 7.92
CA ASP A 148 -24.19 13.95 9.24
C ASP A 148 -23.10 12.92 9.56
N PHE A 149 -22.06 13.38 10.25
CA PHE A 149 -20.96 12.55 10.76
C PHE A 149 -21.33 11.66 11.95
N ALA A 150 -22.58 11.72 12.45
CA ALA A 150 -23.02 10.79 13.48
C ALA A 150 -23.13 9.35 12.96
N GLN A 151 -23.31 9.18 11.64
CA GLN A 151 -23.27 7.88 10.99
C GLN A 151 -21.84 7.57 10.54
N GLU A 152 -21.34 6.42 10.95
CA GLU A 152 -19.94 6.04 10.73
C GLU A 152 -19.57 6.00 9.24
N ASN A 153 -20.47 5.47 8.39
CA ASN A 153 -20.32 5.45 6.93
C ASN A 153 -20.06 6.84 6.32
N ASN A 154 -20.84 7.84 6.75
CA ASN A 154 -20.71 9.23 6.27
C ASN A 154 -19.47 9.93 6.82
N ASN A 155 -18.82 9.34 7.82
CA ASN A 155 -17.53 9.77 8.33
C ASN A 155 -16.36 9.04 7.65
N SER A 156 -16.56 8.38 6.50
CA SER A 156 -15.51 7.73 5.73
C SER A 156 -14.48 8.73 5.19
N CYS A 157 -13.19 8.42 5.35
CA CYS A 157 -12.13 9.14 4.63
C CYS A 157 -12.23 8.87 3.13
N VAL A 158 -12.65 9.88 2.37
CA VAL A 158 -12.76 9.80 0.90
C VAL A 158 -11.44 10.20 0.25
N LEU A 159 -10.72 9.24 -0.32
CA LEU A 159 -9.42 9.47 -0.95
C LEU A 159 -9.53 9.56 -2.47
N GLN A 160 -9.12 10.69 -3.04
CA GLN A 160 -8.90 10.83 -4.47
C GLN A 160 -7.42 10.62 -4.82
N ILE A 161 -7.17 9.76 -5.80
CA ILE A 161 -5.85 9.47 -6.37
C ILE A 161 -5.81 10.01 -7.80
N ARG A 162 -4.79 10.80 -8.13
CA ARG A 162 -4.62 11.38 -9.47
C ARG A 162 -3.28 10.97 -10.04
N PHE A 163 -3.29 10.47 -11.25
CA PHE A 163 -2.08 10.10 -11.97
C PHE A 163 -2.27 10.35 -13.46
N LYS A 164 -1.45 11.24 -14.02
CA LYS A 164 -1.60 11.71 -15.41
C LYS A 164 -3.03 12.24 -15.65
N ARG A 165 -3.81 11.58 -16.53
CA ARG A 165 -5.22 11.95 -16.82
C ARG A 165 -6.23 11.16 -16.00
N LEU A 166 -5.79 10.18 -15.21
CA LEU A 166 -6.65 9.34 -14.39
C LEU A 166 -7.00 10.03 -13.09
N ARG A 167 -8.24 9.83 -12.66
CA ARG A 167 -8.74 10.18 -11.32
C ARG A 167 -9.48 8.96 -10.79
N ILE A 168 -9.07 8.49 -9.63
CA ILE A 168 -9.65 7.34 -8.96
C ILE A 168 -10.15 7.83 -7.61
N LEU A 169 -11.33 7.38 -7.21
CA LEU A 169 -11.93 7.71 -5.94
C LEU A 169 -12.08 6.42 -5.13
N LEU A 170 -11.56 6.44 -3.90
CA LEU A 170 -11.78 5.42 -2.89
C LEU A 170 -12.69 6.03 -1.82
N PRO A 171 -14.02 5.78 -1.88
CA PRO A 171 -15.00 6.50 -1.09
C PRO A 171 -15.26 5.90 0.30
N GLY A 172 -14.71 4.74 0.62
CA GLY A 172 -15.20 3.94 1.74
C GLY A 172 -16.69 3.64 1.54
N ASP A 173 -17.46 3.81 2.61
CA ASP A 173 -18.91 3.58 2.61
C ASP A 173 -19.72 4.88 2.63
N ILE A 174 -19.13 6.00 2.21
CA ILE A 174 -19.85 7.28 2.19
C ILE A 174 -21.18 7.17 1.41
N GLU A 175 -22.26 7.59 2.06
CA GLU A 175 -23.59 7.49 1.49
C GLU A 175 -24.01 8.80 0.83
N ARG A 176 -25.12 8.75 0.09
CA ARG A 176 -25.68 9.90 -0.63
C ARG A 176 -25.98 11.11 0.28
N ALA A 177 -26.17 10.89 1.57
CA ALA A 177 -26.58 11.94 2.52
C ALA A 177 -25.44 12.84 3.02
N ALA A 178 -24.19 12.52 2.67
CA ALA A 178 -22.98 13.26 3.03
C ALA A 178 -22.54 14.33 2.02
#